data_AF-A0A2A8S4T1-F1
#
_entry.id   AF-A0A2A8S4T1-F1
#
_cell.length_a   1.000
_cell.length_b   1.000
_cell.length_c   1.000
_cell.angle_alpha   90.00
_cell.angle_beta   90.00
_cell.angle_gamma   90.00
#
_symmetry.space_group_name_H-M   'P 1'
#
loop_
_entity.id
_entity.type
_entity.pdbx_description
1 polymer ?
#
loop_
_entity_poly.entity_id
_entity_poly.type
_entity_poly.pdbx_seq_one_letter_code
_entity_poly.pdbx_strand_id
1 'polypeptide(L)'
;RAVDSEGNTIDFSLSKSRDKQAAKCFFKKALAFSYVSKPRVITVDKNPAYPVAIQELKGEKHMPEGIQLRQVRYLNNIVEQDHRFIKRRVRSMLGLKSFKTAISILSGVEVMHMMKKGQLVLPDKSVQNQKEFIHKLFGLAS
;
A
#
# COMPACT_ATOMS: atom_id res chain seq x y z
N ARG A 1 3.31 -1.62 -2.89
CA ARG A 1 1.92 -1.76 -2.39
C ARG A 1 1.85 -3.05 -1.57
N ALA A 2 0.99 -3.09 -0.58
CA ALA A 2 0.66 -4.24 0.23
C ALA A 2 -0.84 -4.51 0.11
N VAL A 3 -1.20 -5.78 -0.02
CA VAL A 3 -2.58 -6.25 -0.06
C VAL A 3 -2.71 -7.43 0.89
N ASP A 4 -3.90 -7.62 1.46
CA ASP A 4 -4.18 -8.80 2.27
C ASP A 4 -4.46 -10.05 1.39
N SER A 5 -4.78 -11.17 2.03
CA SER A 5 -5.11 -12.43 1.36
C SER A 5 -6.41 -12.40 0.54
N GLU A 6 -7.32 -11.47 0.85
CA GLU A 6 -8.59 -11.27 0.14
C GLU A 6 -8.42 -10.29 -1.05
N GLY A 7 -7.23 -9.73 -1.22
CA GLY A 7 -6.93 -8.74 -2.24
C GLY A 7 -7.32 -7.32 -1.83
N ASN A 8 -7.58 -7.07 -0.54
CA ASN A 8 -7.83 -5.73 -0.04
C ASN A 8 -6.56 -4.91 0.06
N THR A 9 -6.65 -3.63 -0.26
CA THR A 9 -5.48 -2.75 -0.26
C THR A 9 -5.18 -2.34 1.18
N ILE A 10 -4.01 -2.71 1.69
CA ILE A 10 -3.53 -2.29 3.01
C ILE A 10 -2.92 -0.90 2.90
N ASP A 11 -1.90 -0.78 2.05
CA ASP A 11 -1.18 0.47 1.88
C ASP A 11 -0.38 0.49 0.57
N PHE A 12 -0.08 1.68 0.09
CA PHE A 12 0.79 1.93 -1.05
C PHE A 12 1.85 2.99 -0.70
N SER A 13 2.95 2.94 -1.42
CA SER A 13 4.02 3.93 -1.31
C SER A 13 4.67 4.13 -2.66
N LEU A 14 4.98 5.38 -2.97
CA LEU A 14 5.77 5.78 -4.13
C LEU A 14 7.15 6.22 -3.64
N SER A 15 8.18 5.55 -4.12
CA SER A 15 9.58 5.88 -3.84
C SER A 15 10.35 6.14 -5.14
N LYS A 16 11.39 6.97 -5.07
CA LYS A 16 12.29 7.23 -6.21
C LYS A 16 13.19 6.02 -6.49
N SER A 17 13.62 5.33 -5.44
CA SER A 17 14.47 4.14 -5.47
C SER A 17 13.72 2.93 -4.89
N ARG A 18 14.21 1.73 -5.19
CA ARG A 18 13.74 0.45 -4.61
C ARG A 18 14.75 -0.15 -3.64
N ASP A 19 15.42 0.73 -2.90
CA ASP A 19 16.46 0.33 -1.95
C ASP A 19 15.89 -0.22 -0.63
N LYS A 20 16.80 -0.70 0.22
CA LYS A 20 16.50 -1.20 1.56
C LYS A 20 15.75 -0.17 2.40
N GLN A 21 16.13 1.12 2.33
CA GLN A 21 15.54 2.15 3.17
C GLN A 21 14.08 2.42 2.79
N ALA A 22 13.80 2.51 1.49
CA ALA A 22 12.46 2.62 0.96
C ALA A 22 11.59 1.41 1.38
N ALA A 23 12.14 0.20 1.30
CA ALA A 23 11.47 -1.02 1.76
C ALA A 23 11.16 -0.97 3.27
N LYS A 24 12.11 -0.56 4.12
CA LYS A 24 11.90 -0.42 5.57
C LYS A 24 10.79 0.58 5.88
N CYS A 25 10.86 1.77 5.29
CA CYS A 25 9.83 2.80 5.47
C CYS A 25 8.45 2.27 5.06
N PHE A 26 8.37 1.53 3.95
CA PHE A 26 7.12 0.95 3.49
C PHE A 26 6.56 -0.10 4.45
N PHE A 27 7.39 -1.01 4.96
CA PHE A 27 6.93 -2.01 5.94
C PHE A 27 6.50 -1.37 7.26
N LYS A 28 7.23 -0.37 7.78
CA LYS A 28 6.82 0.38 8.98
C LYS A 28 5.45 1.02 8.79
N LYS A 29 5.23 1.65 7.63
CA LYS A 29 3.95 2.28 7.28
C LYS A 29 2.81 1.24 7.19
N ALA A 30 3.03 0.13 6.47
CA ALA A 30 2.03 -0.91 6.28
C ALA A 30 1.66 -1.64 7.58
N LEU A 31 2.62 -1.84 8.49
CA LEU A 31 2.41 -2.50 9.79
C LEU A 31 1.88 -1.56 10.88
N ALA A 32 1.86 -0.25 10.64
CA ALA A 32 1.32 0.72 11.61
C ALA A 32 -0.20 0.59 11.80
N PHE A 33 -0.91 0.00 10.81
CA PHE A 33 -2.36 -0.22 10.90
C PHE A 33 -2.69 -1.35 11.89
N SER A 34 -3.56 -1.08 12.86
CA SER A 34 -3.90 -2.01 13.95
C SER A 34 -4.38 -3.37 13.45
N TYR A 35 -5.23 -3.40 12.42
CA TYR A 35 -5.76 -4.64 11.82
C TYR A 35 -4.73 -5.45 11.01
N VAL A 36 -3.60 -4.83 10.66
CA VAL A 36 -2.49 -5.48 9.92
C VAL A 36 -1.28 -5.75 10.81
N SER A 37 -1.24 -5.16 12.01
CA SER A 37 -0.04 -5.04 12.85
C SER A 37 0.76 -6.32 13.10
N LYS A 38 0.15 -7.51 12.97
CA LYS A 38 0.78 -8.80 13.25
C LYS A 38 0.40 -9.87 12.20
N PRO A 39 0.87 -9.76 10.94
CA PRO A 39 0.61 -10.79 9.95
C PRO A 39 1.43 -12.05 10.27
N ARG A 40 0.85 -13.23 10.11
CA ARG A 40 1.60 -14.50 10.28
C ARG A 40 2.68 -14.68 9.21
N VAL A 41 2.37 -14.30 7.97
CA VAL A 41 3.26 -14.47 6.81
C VAL A 41 3.18 -13.25 5.90
N ILE A 42 4.33 -12.73 5.49
CA ILE A 42 4.44 -11.70 4.45
C ILE A 42 4.97 -12.36 3.19
N THR A 43 4.21 -12.26 2.10
CA THR A 43 4.63 -12.71 0.78
C THR A 43 5.23 -11.52 0.03
N VAL A 44 6.46 -11.66 -0.45
CA VAL A 44 7.16 -10.63 -1.24
C VAL A 44 7.69 -11.21 -2.55
N ASP A 45 8.05 -10.32 -3.47
CA ASP A 45 8.80 -10.72 -4.66
C ASP A 45 10.27 -11.07 -4.30
N LYS A 46 11.07 -11.45 -5.29
CA LYS A 46 12.48 -11.80 -5.09
C LYS A 46 13.43 -10.60 -5.03
N ASN A 47 12.95 -9.40 -4.69
CA ASN A 47 13.82 -8.23 -4.54
C ASN A 47 14.78 -8.43 -3.34
N PRO A 48 16.11 -8.31 -3.54
CA PRO A 48 17.11 -8.48 -2.48
C PRO A 48 17.00 -7.45 -1.35
N ALA A 49 16.35 -6.30 -1.57
CA ALA A 49 16.14 -5.30 -0.54
C ALA A 49 15.19 -5.76 0.59
N TYR A 50 14.23 -6.64 0.30
CA TYR A 50 13.18 -7.01 1.26
C TYR A 50 13.67 -7.87 2.43
N PRO A 51 14.44 -8.96 2.22
CA PRO A 51 14.96 -9.75 3.33
C PRO A 51 15.82 -8.93 4.30
N VAL A 52 16.70 -8.08 3.75
CA VAL A 52 17.58 -7.22 4.55
C VAL A 52 16.77 -6.19 5.35
N ALA A 53 15.80 -5.55 4.71
CA ALA A 53 14.91 -4.60 5.38
C ALA A 53 14.13 -5.26 6.53
N ILE A 54 13.61 -6.47 6.32
CA ILE A 54 12.85 -7.21 7.33
C ILE A 54 13.73 -7.63 8.51
N GLN A 55 14.95 -8.12 8.25
CA GLN A 55 15.90 -8.47 9.31
C GLN A 55 16.24 -7.27 10.19
N GLU A 56 16.51 -6.10 9.59
CA GLU A 56 16.75 -4.88 10.36
C GLU A 56 15.52 -4.45 11.17
N LEU A 57 14.31 -4.55 10.60
CA LEU A 57 13.08 -4.21 11.32
C LEU A 57 12.81 -5.12 12.53
N LYS A 58 13.16 -6.40 12.42
CA LYS A 58 13.09 -7.34 13.55
C LYS A 58 14.10 -6.96 14.64
N GLY A 59 15.34 -6.65 14.24
CA GLY A 59 16.38 -6.18 15.18
C GLY A 59 16.00 -4.86 15.88
N GLU A 60 15.34 -3.94 15.17
CA GLU A 60 14.83 -2.68 15.72
C GLU A 60 13.56 -2.85 16.58
N LYS A 61 13.01 -4.06 16.74
CA LYS A 61 11.73 -4.33 17.42
C LYS A 61 10.51 -3.62 16.79
N HIS A 62 10.63 -3.18 15.54
CA HIS A 62 9.52 -2.58 14.79
C HIS A 62 8.69 -3.63 14.03
N MET A 63 9.12 -4.89 14.05
CA MET A 63 8.43 -6.02 13.44
C MET A 63 8.52 -7.23 14.37
N PRO A 64 7.40 -7.92 14.68
CA PRO A 64 7.43 -9.14 15.49
C PRO A 64 8.33 -10.24 14.88
N GLU A 65 9.05 -10.97 15.72
CA GLU A 65 9.98 -12.02 15.27
C GLU A 65 9.27 -13.18 14.57
N GLY A 66 8.06 -13.52 15.02
CA GLY A 66 7.26 -14.64 14.49
C GLY A 66 6.73 -14.47 13.06
N ILE A 67 6.95 -13.32 12.43
CA ILE A 67 6.52 -13.08 11.03
C ILE A 67 7.42 -13.87 10.07
N GLN A 68 6.81 -14.76 9.29
CA GLN A 68 7.51 -15.53 8.27
C GLN A 68 7.57 -14.76 6.95
N LEU A 69 8.73 -14.77 6.30
CA LEU A 69 8.90 -14.23 4.95
C LEU A 69 8.78 -15.34 3.92
N ARG A 70 7.99 -15.12 2.87
CA ARG A 70 7.76 -16.09 1.80
C ARG A 70 7.99 -15.47 0.42
N GLN A 71 8.82 -16.13 -0.40
CA GLN A 71 9.15 -15.71 -1.76
C GLN A 71 8.75 -16.81 -2.78
N VAL A 72 7.48 -16.86 -3.16
CA VAL A 72 6.94 -17.89 -4.06
C VAL A 72 6.40 -17.24 -5.33
N ARG A 73 6.80 -17.77 -6.50
CA ARG A 73 6.60 -17.21 -7.86
C ARG A 73 5.13 -16.99 -8.29
N TYR A 74 4.15 -17.38 -7.49
CA TYR A 74 2.73 -17.26 -7.80
C TYR A 74 1.88 -16.67 -6.67
N LEU A 75 2.40 -16.65 -5.44
CA LEU A 75 1.66 -16.08 -4.32
C LEU A 75 1.68 -14.55 -4.32
N ASN A 76 2.61 -13.95 -5.07
CA ASN A 76 2.59 -12.52 -5.36
C ASN A 76 1.57 -12.15 -6.47
N ASN A 77 0.88 -13.12 -7.07
CA ASN A 77 -0.08 -12.84 -8.15
C ASN A 77 -1.13 -11.83 -7.71
N ILE A 78 -1.68 -11.92 -6.50
CA ILE A 78 -2.70 -10.97 -6.00
C ILE A 78 -2.20 -9.52 -6.09
N VAL A 79 -0.98 -9.26 -5.59
CA VAL A 79 -0.34 -7.94 -5.67
C VAL A 79 -0.09 -7.53 -7.12
N GLU A 80 0.38 -8.45 -7.96
CA GLU A 80 0.63 -8.17 -9.37
C GLU A 80 -0.66 -7.86 -10.14
N GLN A 81 -1.75 -8.58 -9.85
CA GLN A 81 -3.05 -8.31 -10.45
C GLN A 81 -3.53 -6.92 -10.06
N ASP A 82 -3.38 -6.57 -8.79
CA ASP A 82 -3.79 -5.30 -8.25
C ASP A 82 -3.00 -4.12 -8.86
N HIS A 83 -1.71 -4.32 -9.13
CA HIS A 83 -0.88 -3.37 -9.87
C HIS A 83 -1.39 -3.13 -11.30
N ARG A 84 -1.99 -4.13 -11.97
CA ARG A 84 -2.45 -3.97 -13.38
C ARG A 84 -3.49 -2.87 -13.52
N PHE A 85 -4.40 -2.72 -12.53
CA PHE A 85 -5.41 -1.66 -12.56
C PHE A 85 -4.77 -0.27 -12.52
N ILE A 86 -3.86 -0.05 -11.57
CA ILE A 86 -3.16 1.24 -11.41
C ILE A 86 -2.31 1.56 -12.62
N LYS A 87 -1.51 0.58 -13.09
CA LYS A 87 -0.67 0.73 -14.29
C LYS A 87 -1.51 1.09 -15.51
N ARG A 88 -2.71 0.52 -15.67
CA ARG A 88 -3.62 0.84 -16.78
C ARG A 88 -4.07 2.31 -16.72
N ARG A 89 -4.49 2.79 -15.55
CA ARG A 89 -4.93 4.18 -15.35
C ARG A 89 -3.79 5.18 -15.57
N VAL A 90 -2.62 4.91 -15.01
CA VAL A 90 -1.43 5.76 -15.18
C VAL A 90 -0.96 5.79 -16.64
N ARG A 91 -1.02 4.65 -17.36
CA ARG A 91 -0.65 4.60 -18.79
C ARG A 91 -1.57 5.47 -19.65
N SER A 92 -2.87 5.49 -19.38
CA SER A 92 -3.80 6.40 -20.10
C SER A 92 -3.53 7.89 -19.84
N MET A 93 -2.81 8.24 -18.77
CA MET A 93 -2.46 9.64 -18.44
C MET A 93 -1.17 10.12 -19.14
N LEU A 94 -0.56 9.32 -20.02
CA LEU A 94 0.72 9.61 -20.68
C LEU A 94 1.89 9.85 -19.70
N GLY A 95 1.84 9.16 -18.56
CA GLY A 95 2.86 9.20 -17.51
C GLY A 95 2.74 10.42 -16.59
N LEU A 96 3.32 10.29 -15.39
CA LEU A 96 3.29 11.32 -14.36
C LEU A 96 4.49 12.26 -14.56
N LYS A 97 4.23 13.57 -14.65
CA LYS A 97 5.26 14.56 -15.04
C LYS A 97 6.14 15.05 -13.88
N SER A 98 5.65 14.98 -12.65
CA SER A 98 6.40 15.37 -11.46
C SER A 98 6.18 14.37 -10.33
N PHE A 99 7.16 14.23 -9.42
CA PHE A 99 7.03 13.33 -8.27
C PHE A 99 5.95 13.77 -7.29
N LYS A 100 5.81 15.09 -7.05
CA LYS A 100 4.78 15.65 -6.18
C LYS A 100 3.38 15.37 -6.72
N THR A 101 3.16 15.66 -8.01
CA THR A 101 1.88 15.38 -8.68
C THR A 101 1.63 13.87 -8.76
N ALA A 102 2.68 13.06 -8.95
CA ALA A 102 2.55 11.60 -8.98
C ALA A 102 2.00 11.04 -7.67
N ILE A 103 2.45 11.55 -6.52
CA ILE A 103 1.91 11.15 -5.21
C ILE A 103 0.41 11.44 -5.16
N SER A 104 -0.01 12.70 -5.42
CA SER A 104 -1.42 13.08 -5.33
C SER A 104 -2.31 12.31 -6.30
N ILE A 105 -1.87 12.12 -7.55
CA ILE A 105 -2.61 11.35 -8.55
C ILE A 105 -2.72 9.88 -8.12
N LEU A 106 -1.62 9.24 -7.71
CA LEU A 106 -1.65 7.85 -7.28
C LEU A 106 -2.54 7.68 -6.05
N SER A 107 -2.46 8.58 -5.06
CA SER A 107 -3.37 8.56 -3.90
C SER A 107 -4.84 8.56 -4.33
N GLY A 108 -5.22 9.42 -5.28
CA GLY A 108 -6.59 9.44 -5.79
C GLY A 108 -6.99 8.18 -6.56
N VAL A 109 -6.09 7.65 -7.40
CA VAL A 109 -6.37 6.42 -8.15
C VAL A 109 -6.51 5.21 -7.20
N GLU A 110 -5.68 5.14 -6.15
CA GLU A 110 -5.71 4.12 -5.10
C GLU A 110 -7.03 4.16 -4.34
N VAL A 111 -7.41 5.35 -3.87
CA VAL A 111 -8.70 5.62 -3.22
C VAL A 111 -9.86 5.12 -4.06
N MET A 112 -9.92 5.50 -5.34
CA MET A 112 -11.02 5.12 -6.22
C MET A 112 -11.06 3.60 -6.44
N HIS A 113 -9.89 2.96 -6.42
CA HIS A 113 -9.78 1.50 -6.51
C HIS A 113 -10.28 0.81 -5.24
N MET A 114 -9.95 1.34 -4.05
CA MET A 114 -10.48 0.85 -2.77
C MET A 114 -12.00 1.01 -2.68
N MET A 115 -12.55 2.13 -3.15
CA MET A 115 -14.01 2.33 -3.27
C MET A 115 -14.63 1.30 -4.20
N LYS A 116 -14.03 1.06 -5.36
CA LYS A 116 -14.52 0.06 -6.34
C LYS A 116 -14.49 -1.36 -5.79
N LYS A 117 -13.54 -1.68 -4.91
CA LYS A 117 -13.47 -2.97 -4.19
C LYS A 117 -14.44 -3.08 -3.01
N GLY A 118 -15.13 -1.99 -2.64
CA GLY A 118 -16.03 -1.97 -1.48
C GLY A 118 -15.32 -1.94 -0.12
N GLN A 119 -14.02 -1.61 -0.07
CA GLN A 119 -13.25 -1.54 1.19
C GLN A 119 -13.59 -0.35 2.06
N LEU A 120 -14.06 0.71 1.41
CA LEU A 120 -14.41 1.94 2.08
C LEU A 120 -15.90 1.88 2.42
N VAL A 121 -16.19 1.68 3.71
CA VAL A 121 -17.54 1.89 4.24
C VAL A 121 -17.78 3.39 4.20
N LEU A 122 -18.62 3.83 3.26
CA LEU A 122 -19.10 5.19 3.26
C LEU A 122 -19.86 5.40 4.58
N PRO A 123 -19.51 6.41 5.40
CA PRO A 123 -20.41 6.83 6.46
C PRO A 123 -21.76 7.23 5.83
N ASP A 124 -22.82 7.27 6.64
CA ASP A 124 -24.20 7.55 6.21
C ASP A 124 -24.26 8.62 5.10
N LYS A 125 -25.18 8.47 4.13
CA LYS A 125 -25.24 9.22 2.85
C LYS A 125 -25.43 10.74 3.00
N SER A 126 -25.44 11.26 4.22
CA SER A 126 -25.32 12.69 4.51
C SER A 126 -24.12 13.30 3.76
N VAL A 127 -24.40 14.45 3.12
CA VAL A 127 -23.42 15.23 2.37
C VAL A 127 -22.24 15.67 3.25
N GLN A 128 -22.49 15.92 4.54
CA GLN A 128 -21.45 16.31 5.51
C GLN A 128 -20.47 15.15 5.77
N ASN A 129 -20.99 13.95 5.98
CA ASN A 129 -20.18 12.75 6.20
C ASN A 129 -19.35 12.39 4.96
N GLN A 130 -19.93 12.54 3.76
CA GLN A 130 -19.21 12.35 2.51
C GLN A 130 -18.11 13.40 2.33
N LYS A 131 -18.37 14.66 2.68
CA LYS A 131 -17.38 15.74 2.63
C LYS A 131 -16.22 15.46 3.60
N GLU A 132 -16.51 15.14 4.86
CA GLU A 132 -15.48 14.77 5.84
C GLU A 132 -14.69 13.52 5.42
N PHE A 133 -15.37 12.52 4.88
CA PHE A 133 -14.74 11.32 4.35
C PHE A 133 -13.76 11.64 3.22
N ILE A 134 -14.14 12.48 2.26
CA ILE A 134 -13.27 12.94 1.17
C ILE A 134 -12.10 13.76 1.73
N HIS A 135 -12.34 14.68 2.66
CA HIS A 135 -11.26 15.46 3.29
C HIS A 135 -10.25 14.58 3.99
N LYS A 136 -10.71 13.57 4.75
CA LYS A 136 -9.88 12.58 5.43
C LYS A 136 -9.10 11.70 4.46
N LEU A 137 -9.71 11.32 3.34
CA LEU A 137 -9.08 10.47 2.33
C LEU A 137 -7.94 11.16 1.58
N PHE A 138 -8.14 12.43 1.23
CA PHE A 138 -7.22 13.19 0.40
C PHE A 138 -6.30 14.12 1.20
N GLY A 139 -6.46 14.17 2.54
CA GLY A 139 -5.72 15.10 3.41
C GLY A 139 -6.00 16.56 3.05
N LEU A 140 -7.22 16.87 2.59
CA LEU A 140 -7.62 18.22 2.16
C LEU A 140 -8.07 19.10 3.33
N ALA A 141 -8.21 18.54 4.53
CA ALA A 141 -8.40 19.31 5.76
C ALA A 141 -7.09 19.27 6.55
N SER A 142 -6.45 20.44 6.64
CA SER A 142 -5.44 20.79 7.63
C SER A 142 -6.11 21.52 8.77
#